data_AF-A0A524EQB8-F1
#
_entry.id   AF-A0A524EQB8-F1
#
_cell.length_a   1.000
_cell.length_b   1.000
_cell.length_c   1.000
_cell.angle_alpha   90.00
_cell.angle_beta   90.00
_cell.angle_gamma   90.00
#
_symmetry.space_group_name_H-M   'P 1'
#
loop_
_entity.id
_entity.type
_entity.pdbx_description
1 polymer ?
#
loop_
_entity_poly.entity_id
_entity_poly.type
_entity_poly.pdbx_seq_one_letter_code
_entity_poly.pdbx_strand_id
1 'polypeptide(L)'
;MKNRKELGERGHNLLKEKRDALIMEFFNTTAEIKKARQGVEAALLEAYSDLTQAKMMMGPARVKAFIYASMMKNRLNIKTRLLMGVRVPVLSVE
;
A
#
# COMPACT_ATOMS: atom_id res chain seq x y z
N MET A 1 -46.28 -17.96 -2.41
CA MET A 1 -45.03 -18.15 -3.19
C MET A 1 -44.57 -16.90 -3.95
N LYS A 2 -45.47 -16.00 -4.37
CA LYS A 2 -45.13 -14.76 -5.11
C LYS A 2 -44.15 -13.82 -4.36
N ASN A 3 -44.40 -13.58 -3.07
CA ASN A 3 -43.56 -12.68 -2.24
C ASN A 3 -42.12 -13.18 -2.07
N ARG A 4 -41.89 -14.51 -2.03
CA ARG A 4 -40.53 -15.09 -1.97
C ARG A 4 -39.75 -14.85 -3.27
N LYS A 5 -40.44 -14.85 -4.41
CA LYS A 5 -39.84 -14.62 -5.73
C LYS A 5 -39.41 -13.16 -5.88
N GLU A 6 -40.28 -12.21 -5.50
CA GLU A 6 -39.96 -10.77 -5.50
C GLU A 6 -38.85 -10.40 -4.50
N LEU A 7 -38.78 -11.06 -3.34
CA LEU A 7 -37.68 -10.89 -2.38
C LEU A 7 -36.36 -11.43 -2.94
N GLY A 8 -36.40 -12.58 -3.62
CA GLY A 8 -35.23 -13.15 -4.29
C GLY A 8 -34.69 -12.27 -5.41
N GLU A 9 -35.56 -11.73 -6.26
CA GLU A 9 -35.16 -10.81 -7.35
C GLU A 9 -34.57 -9.50 -6.80
N ARG A 10 -35.18 -8.91 -5.76
CA ARG A 10 -34.62 -7.72 -5.10
C ARG A 10 -33.27 -7.99 -4.44
N GLY A 11 -33.13 -9.12 -3.74
CA GLY A 11 -31.86 -9.51 -3.13
C GLY A 11 -30.76 -9.75 -4.16
N HIS A 12 -31.11 -10.36 -5.30
CA HIS A 12 -30.18 -10.57 -6.40
C HIS A 12 -29.66 -9.23 -6.99
N ASN A 13 -30.57 -8.29 -7.25
CA ASN A 13 -30.20 -6.97 -7.76
C ASN A 13 -29.31 -6.20 -6.77
N LEU A 14 -29.62 -6.26 -5.47
CA LEU A 14 -28.83 -5.61 -4.43
C LEU A 14 -27.41 -6.19 -4.33
N LEU A 15 -27.27 -7.52 -4.47
CA LEU A 15 -25.96 -8.19 -4.47
C LEU A 15 -25.15 -7.83 -5.72
N LYS A 16 -25.82 -7.65 -6.86
CA LYS A 16 -25.18 -7.19 -8.10
C LYS A 16 -24.63 -5.77 -7.94
N GLU A 17 -25.43 -4.84 -7.42
CA GLU A 17 -25.00 -3.46 -7.13
C GLU A 17 -23.84 -3.42 -6.13
N LYS A 18 -23.92 -4.21 -5.04
CA LYS A 18 -22.81 -4.33 -4.08
C LYS A 18 -21.54 -4.79 -4.77
N ARG A 19 -21.62 -5.83 -5.61
CA ARG A 19 -20.45 -6.35 -6.35
C ARG A 19 -19.83 -5.27 -7.23
N ASP A 20 -20.65 -4.53 -7.97
CA ASP A 20 -20.15 -3.52 -8.91
C ASP A 20 -19.45 -2.37 -8.17
N ALA A 21 -19.98 -1.95 -7.01
CA ALA A 21 -19.32 -0.98 -6.12
C ALA A 21 -17.96 -1.47 -5.58
N LEU A 22 -17.87 -2.75 -5.17
CA LEU A 22 -16.62 -3.34 -4.69
C LEU A 22 -15.55 -3.41 -5.79
N ILE A 23 -15.95 -3.74 -7.02
CA ILE A 23 -15.03 -3.78 -8.17
C ILE A 23 -14.47 -2.38 -8.45
N MET A 24 -15.30 -1.34 -8.38
CA MET A 24 -14.86 0.04 -8.58
C MET A 24 -13.84 0.47 -7.50
N GLU A 25 -14.12 0.19 -6.21
CA GLU A 25 -13.20 0.50 -5.11
C GLU A 25 -11.86 -0.25 -5.25
N PHE A 26 -11.89 -1.50 -5.71
CA PHE A 26 -10.69 -2.29 -5.99
C PHE A 26 -9.80 -1.66 -7.06
N PHE A 27 -10.38 -1.25 -8.20
CA PHE A 27 -9.60 -0.62 -9.27
C PHE A 27 -9.05 0.75 -8.87
N ASN A 28 -9.82 1.54 -8.12
CA ASN A 28 -9.34 2.81 -7.58
C ASN A 28 -8.14 2.60 -6.65
N THR A 29 -8.24 1.66 -5.71
CA THR A 29 -7.15 1.31 -4.79
C THR A 29 -5.91 0.82 -5.57
N THR A 30 -6.11 0.00 -6.60
CA THR A 30 -5.00 -0.51 -7.43
C THR A 30 -4.30 0.61 -8.20
N ALA A 31 -5.05 1.58 -8.72
CA ALA A 31 -4.50 2.75 -9.40
C ALA A 31 -3.69 3.63 -8.44
N GLU A 32 -4.18 3.87 -7.22
CA GLU A 32 -3.46 4.58 -6.17
C GLU A 32 -2.14 3.88 -5.80
N ILE A 33 -2.16 2.55 -5.61
CA ILE A 33 -0.97 1.76 -5.34
C ILE A 33 0.05 1.89 -6.47
N LYS A 34 -0.40 1.85 -7.73
CA LYS A 34 0.49 2.00 -8.88
C LYS A 34 1.16 3.37 -8.90
N LYS A 35 0.41 4.44 -8.65
CA LYS A 35 0.94 5.81 -8.58
C LYS A 35 1.94 5.98 -7.43
N ALA A 36 1.60 5.48 -6.24
CA ALA A 36 2.50 5.51 -5.08
C ALA A 36 3.79 4.75 -5.35
N ARG A 37 3.70 3.56 -5.96
CA ARG A 37 4.86 2.74 -6.34
C ARG A 37 5.81 3.50 -7.27
N GLN A 38 5.27 4.15 -8.31
CA GLN A 38 6.09 4.93 -9.24
C GLN A 38 6.84 6.07 -8.55
N GLY A 39 6.19 6.77 -7.60
CA GLY A 39 6.84 7.82 -6.81
C GLY A 39 7.97 7.28 -5.92
N VAL A 40 7.75 6.13 -5.26
CA VAL A 40 8.78 5.48 -4.44
C VAL A 40 9.95 5.00 -5.28
N GLU A 41 9.69 4.40 -6.45
CA GLU A 41 10.74 3.92 -7.36
C GLU A 41 11.62 5.08 -7.86
N ALA A 42 11.03 6.22 -8.21
CA ALA A 42 11.78 7.41 -8.62
C ALA A 42 12.68 7.95 -7.50
N ALA A 43 12.12 8.11 -6.29
CA ALA A 43 12.86 8.61 -5.14
C ALA A 43 14.00 7.66 -4.72
N LEU A 44 13.78 6.34 -4.79
CA LEU A 44 14.82 5.36 -4.50
C LEU A 44 15.94 5.41 -5.53
N LEU A 45 15.62 5.58 -6.81
CA LEU A 45 16.61 5.65 -7.88
C LEU A 45 17.54 6.85 -7.69
N GLU A 46 16.98 8.01 -7.35
CA GLU A 46 17.75 9.21 -6.99
C GLU A 46 18.62 8.97 -5.76
N ALA A 47 18.04 8.49 -4.66
CA ALA A 47 18.77 8.24 -3.42
C ALA A 47 19.93 7.23 -3.57
N TYR A 48 19.75 6.19 -4.39
CA TYR A 48 20.82 5.22 -4.67
C TYR A 48 21.92 5.80 -5.57
N SER A 49 21.57 6.69 -6.50
CA SER A 49 22.54 7.43 -7.30
C SER A 49 23.42 8.30 -6.40
N ASP A 50 22.81 9.10 -5.53
CA ASP A 50 23.51 9.97 -4.59
C ASP A 50 24.38 9.19 -3.62
N LEU A 51 23.87 8.07 -3.10
CA LEU A 51 24.65 7.18 -2.24
C LEU A 51 25.85 6.59 -2.97
N THR A 52 25.71 6.28 -4.26
CA THR A 52 26.81 5.76 -5.08
C THR A 52 27.87 6.83 -5.28
N GLN A 53 27.47 8.06 -5.59
CA GLN A 53 28.37 9.19 -5.71
C GLN A 53 29.11 9.49 -4.39
N ALA A 54 28.40 9.48 -3.27
CA ALA A 54 28.99 9.65 -1.94
C ALA A 54 30.03 8.56 -1.62
N LYS A 55 29.75 7.30 -1.97
CA LYS A 55 30.71 6.19 -1.82
C LYS A 55 31.96 6.39 -2.69
N MET A 56 31.82 6.94 -3.88
CA MET A 56 32.97 7.25 -4.76
C MET A 56 33.84 8.36 -4.18
N MET A 57 33.24 9.41 -3.61
CA MET A 57 34.00 10.54 -3.04
C MET A 57 34.65 10.21 -1.68
N MET A 58 33.91 9.59 -0.77
CA MET A 58 34.33 9.41 0.62
C MET A 58 34.94 8.02 0.91
N GLY A 59 34.74 7.07 0.00
CA GLY A 59 35.04 5.66 0.18
C GLY A 59 33.94 4.93 0.98
N PRO A 60 33.69 3.63 0.68
CA PRO A 60 32.55 2.90 1.24
C PRO A 60 32.60 2.69 2.75
N ALA A 61 33.81 2.59 3.34
CA ALA A 61 33.98 2.36 4.78
C ALA A 61 33.52 3.56 5.62
N ARG A 62 33.85 4.79 5.19
CA ARG A 62 33.44 6.02 5.88
C ARG A 62 31.92 6.21 5.81
N VAL A 63 31.31 6.00 4.64
CA VAL A 63 29.86 6.09 4.47
C VAL A 63 29.13 5.12 5.40
N LYS A 64 29.60 3.87 5.52
CA LYS A 64 29.02 2.91 6.47
C LYS A 64 29.10 3.40 7.93
N ALA A 65 30.23 3.96 8.35
CA ALA A 65 30.40 4.48 9.69
C ALA A 65 29.38 5.60 10.02
N PHE A 66 29.11 6.51 9.07
CA PHE A 66 28.08 7.54 9.23
C PHE A 66 26.67 6.95 9.36
N ILE A 67 26.33 5.93 8.58
CA ILE A 67 25.02 5.28 8.66
C ILE A 67 24.78 4.67 10.06
N TYR A 68 25.78 3.98 10.61
CA TYR A 68 25.66 3.39 11.95
C TYR A 68 25.51 4.45 13.05
N ALA A 69 26.16 5.60 12.90
CA ALA A 69 26.04 6.70 13.85
C ALA A 69 24.66 7.38 13.80
N SER A 70 23.96 7.31 12.67
CA SER A 70 22.70 8.04 12.41
C SER A 70 21.44 7.14 12.47
N MET A 71 21.50 5.95 13.07
CA MET A 71 20.33 5.07 13.13
C MET A 71 19.19 5.68 13.96
N MET A 72 18.12 6.10 13.27
CA MET A 72 16.83 6.39 13.90
C MET A 72 16.04 5.10 14.09
N LYS A 73 15.56 4.87 15.32
CA LYS A 73 14.67 3.75 15.64
C LYS A 73 13.23 4.17 15.45
N ASN A 74 12.65 3.83 14.31
CA ASN A 74 11.23 4.05 14.07
C ASN A 74 10.47 2.78 14.42
N ARG A 75 9.33 2.91 15.12
CA ARG A 75 8.50 1.75 15.48
C ARG A 75 7.44 1.54 14.41
N LEU A 76 7.38 0.32 13.88
CA LEU A 76 6.34 -0.10 12.95
C LEU A 76 5.14 -0.61 13.75
N ASN A 77 4.00 0.06 13.59
CA ASN A 77 2.72 -0.36 14.15
C ASN A 77 1.88 -1.01 13.04
N ILE A 78 1.41 -2.23 13.30
CA ILE A 78 0.63 -3.02 12.35
C ILE A 78 -0.75 -3.24 12.93
N LYS A 79 -1.76 -2.65 12.28
CA LYS A 79 -3.17 -2.87 12.60
C LYS A 79 -3.83 -3.70 11.51
N THR A 80 -4.95 -4.34 11.81
CA THR A 80 -5.73 -5.09 10.81
C THR A 80 -7.08 -4.42 10.61
N ARG A 81 -7.48 -4.25 9.35
CA ARG A 81 -8.80 -3.75 8.94
C ARG A 81 -9.50 -4.81 8.10
N LEU A 82 -10.81 -4.97 8.27
CA LEU A 82 -11.62 -5.83 7.40
C LEU A 82 -12.09 -5.03 6.19
N LEU A 83 -11.75 -5.49 4.98
CA LEU A 83 -12.23 -4.93 3.72
C LEU A 83 -12.92 -6.04 2.94
N MET A 84 -14.21 -5.90 2.65
CA MET A 84 -14.95 -6.85 1.80
C MET A 84 -14.88 -8.31 2.30
N GLY A 85 -14.77 -8.51 3.62
CA GLY A 85 -14.59 -9.84 4.24
C GLY A 85 -13.15 -10.36 4.27
N VAL A 86 -12.20 -9.60 3.73
CA VAL A 86 -10.76 -9.91 3.74
C VAL A 86 -10.07 -9.11 4.84
N ARG A 87 -9.18 -9.76 5.59
CA ARG A 87 -8.33 -9.10 6.60
C ARG A 87 -7.13 -8.46 5.89
N VAL A 88 -7.01 -7.14 5.99
CA VAL A 88 -5.96 -6.34 5.34
C VAL A 88 -5.12 -5.63 6.40
N PRO A 89 -3.77 -5.75 6.37
CA PRO A 89 -2.91 -5.03 7.29
C PRO A 89 -2.81 -3.54 6.91
N VAL A 90 -2.77 -2.69 7.93
CA VAL A 90 -2.52 -1.25 7.83
C VAL A 90 -1.27 -0.96 8.64
N LEU A 91 -0.26 -0.44 7.96
CA LEU A 91 1.06 -0.14 8.52
C LEU A 91 1.13 1.36 8.84
N SER A 92 1.63 1.72 10.02
CA SER A 92 1.98 3.09 10.36
C SER A 92 3.34 3.14 11.05
N VAL A 93 4.08 4.22 10.82
CA VAL A 93 5.37 4.47 11.46
C VAL A 93 5.14 5.50 12.58
N GLU A 94 5.56 5.16 13.80
CA GLU A 94 5.71 6.11 14.93
C GLU A 94 7.07 6.81 14.88
#